data_AF-A0A8E0RVK5-F1
#
_entry.id   AF-A0A8E0RVK5-F1
#
_cell.length_a   1.000
_cell.length_b   1.000
_cell.length_c   1.000
_cell.angle_alpha   90.00
_cell.angle_beta   90.00
_cell.angle_gamma   90.00
#
_symmetry.space_group_name_H-M   'P 1'
#
loop_
_entity.id
_entity.type
_entity.pdbx_description
1 polymer ?
#
loop_
_entity_poly.entity_id
_entity_poly.type
_entity_poly.pdbx_seq_one_letter_code
_entity_poly.pdbx_strand_id
1 'polypeptide(L)'
;SLRTQLVGCQRDIEYLAKLHCLRQALDYIFEQPEPTEWLEAVGRLSGCRLLHCLGYSTTEFEESYGRLMSFVHTQRKLPNNMITEELVAKGIKVINFYDVVVDYMLLDSLELLSDPPSSVLSVTRHRWLSDNFKRVALDSTIWTILLAKRKLLKYADGFCAHYYTLVGTFSPALAWGFLGPDENAQRACSRFRETVNAFLREAFVCRDSTPTCSRTMAAALSKPDNNVAANITDRTLTGDTEQLFDEMEALELARREDTHLDDSDEVDEGDDSSTVICRSSNAADDLNHASTSSLPPHPSLSGPRKLGLRYTTVTELAEDLYQLLLIFTVELTRIFREESRIAGNPILDEWAVNPVAPKLRLATEFQHGFQP
;
A
#
# COMPACT_ATOMS: atom_id res chain seq x y z
N SER A 1 -6.92 -13.42 -7.94
CA SER A 1 -6.02 -14.57 -8.12
C SER A 1 -5.42 -14.94 -6.75
N LEU A 2 -4.97 -16.18 -6.51
CA LEU A 2 -4.30 -16.53 -5.25
C LEU A 2 -2.92 -15.89 -5.16
N ARG A 3 -2.51 -15.43 -3.96
CA ARG A 3 -1.22 -14.78 -3.73
C ARG A 3 -0.06 -15.77 -3.50
N THR A 4 -0.20 -17.02 -3.95
CA THR A 4 0.73 -18.13 -3.71
C THR A 4 2.18 -17.79 -4.05
N GLN A 5 2.42 -17.25 -5.26
CA GLN A 5 3.77 -16.87 -5.70
C GLN A 5 4.32 -15.65 -4.96
N LEU A 6 3.47 -14.66 -4.66
CA LEU A 6 3.86 -13.43 -3.96
C LEU A 6 4.51 -13.74 -2.60
N VAL A 7 3.90 -14.66 -1.85
CA VAL A 7 4.33 -15.05 -0.50
C VAL A 7 5.33 -16.22 -0.51
N GLY A 8 5.76 -16.69 -1.69
CA GLY A 8 6.77 -17.73 -1.84
C GLY A 8 6.30 -19.15 -1.48
N CYS A 9 4.98 -19.41 -1.48
CA CYS A 9 4.45 -20.76 -1.36
C CYS A 9 4.62 -21.52 -2.68
N GLN A 10 4.87 -22.83 -2.61
CA GLN A 10 5.07 -23.65 -3.81
C GLN A 10 3.74 -24.10 -4.43
N ARG A 11 2.70 -24.23 -3.61
CA ARG A 11 1.39 -24.72 -4.01
C ARG A 11 0.26 -23.93 -3.36
N ASP A 12 -0.86 -23.83 -4.07
CA ASP A 12 -2.05 -23.14 -3.56
C ASP A 12 -2.58 -23.76 -2.25
N ILE A 13 -2.46 -25.08 -2.10
CA ILE A 13 -2.87 -25.76 -0.87
C ILE A 13 -2.00 -25.37 0.33
N GLU A 14 -0.70 -25.14 0.12
CA GLU A 14 0.21 -24.66 1.16
C GLU A 14 -0.17 -23.23 1.57
N TYR A 15 -0.39 -22.36 0.57
CA TYR A 15 -0.84 -21.00 0.78
C TYR A 15 -2.14 -20.95 1.59
N LEU A 16 -3.17 -21.70 1.17
CA LEU A 16 -4.47 -21.72 1.83
C LEU A 16 -4.40 -22.27 3.26
N ALA A 17 -3.58 -23.30 3.51
CA ALA A 17 -3.38 -23.86 4.84
C ALA A 17 -2.71 -22.84 5.78
N LYS A 18 -1.61 -22.20 5.33
CA LYS A 18 -0.92 -21.17 6.12
C LYS A 18 -1.81 -19.97 6.36
N LEU A 19 -2.52 -19.51 5.33
CA LEU A 19 -3.46 -18.39 5.45
C LEU A 19 -4.57 -18.68 6.46
N HIS A 20 -5.10 -19.91 6.50
CA HIS A 20 -6.08 -20.28 7.53
C HIS A 20 -5.52 -20.11 8.95
N CYS A 21 -4.30 -20.57 9.22
CA CYS A 21 -3.64 -20.38 10.51
C CYS A 21 -3.38 -18.89 10.81
N LEU A 22 -2.93 -18.11 9.83
CA LEU A 22 -2.70 -16.68 9.98
C LEU A 22 -3.99 -15.91 10.32
N ARG A 23 -5.12 -16.28 9.71
CA ARG A 23 -6.42 -15.70 10.04
C ARG A 23 -6.75 -15.89 11.52
N GLN A 24 -6.62 -17.12 12.04
CA GLN A 24 -6.84 -17.41 13.45
C GLN A 24 -5.92 -16.63 14.38
N ALA A 25 -4.65 -16.47 14.00
CA ALA A 25 -3.68 -15.68 14.76
C ALA A 25 -4.03 -14.18 14.74
N LEU A 26 -4.48 -13.65 13.61
CA LEU A 26 -4.96 -12.26 13.50
C LEU A 26 -6.22 -12.05 14.32
N ASP A 27 -7.19 -12.98 14.27
CA ASP A 27 -8.40 -12.90 15.09
C ASP A 27 -8.02 -12.85 16.59
N TYR A 28 -7.09 -13.69 17.03
CA TYR A 28 -6.56 -13.67 18.40
C TYR A 28 -5.94 -12.32 18.79
N ILE A 29 -5.24 -11.64 17.88
CA ILE A 29 -4.67 -10.31 18.12
C ILE A 29 -5.78 -9.25 18.20
N PHE A 30 -6.73 -9.27 17.25
CA PHE A 30 -7.80 -8.28 17.13
C PHE A 30 -9.00 -8.49 18.09
N GLU A 31 -8.99 -9.58 18.86
CA GLU A 31 -9.85 -9.77 20.02
C GLU A 31 -9.34 -9.00 21.24
N GLN A 32 -8.07 -8.60 21.26
CA GLN A 32 -7.48 -7.83 22.37
C GLN A 32 -7.61 -6.32 22.10
N PRO A 33 -8.18 -5.54 23.03
CA PRO A 33 -8.45 -4.12 22.83
C PRO A 33 -7.15 -3.31 22.66
N GLU A 34 -6.15 -3.51 23.53
CA GLU A 34 -4.94 -2.68 23.48
C GLU A 34 -4.13 -2.90 22.19
N PRO A 35 -3.84 -4.14 21.73
CA PRO A 35 -3.20 -4.37 20.44
C PRO A 35 -4.00 -3.85 19.24
N THR A 36 -5.35 -3.94 19.31
CA THR A 36 -6.23 -3.42 18.24
C THR A 36 -6.11 -1.90 18.13
N GLU A 37 -6.28 -1.18 19.23
CA GLU A 37 -6.15 0.29 19.28
C GLU A 37 -4.76 0.75 18.83
N TRP A 38 -3.71 0.01 19.22
CA TRP A 38 -2.34 0.29 18.80
C TRP A 38 -2.15 0.10 17.29
N LEU A 39 -2.65 -1.00 16.70
CA LEU A 39 -2.58 -1.26 15.26
C LEU A 39 -3.33 -0.21 14.45
N GLU A 40 -4.48 0.26 14.93
CA GLU A 40 -5.24 1.36 14.30
C GLU A 40 -4.47 2.67 14.33
N ALA A 41 -3.87 3.02 15.48
CA ALA A 41 -3.06 4.23 15.60
C ALA A 41 -1.84 4.19 14.68
N VAL A 42 -1.14 3.05 14.60
CA VAL A 42 0.01 2.87 13.72
C VAL A 42 -0.39 2.85 12.25
N GLY A 43 -1.53 2.25 11.91
CA GLY A 43 -2.07 2.28 10.55
C GLY A 43 -2.34 3.71 10.08
N ARG A 44 -2.98 4.54 10.92
CA ARG A 44 -3.17 5.97 10.65
C ARG A 44 -1.84 6.69 10.45
N LEU A 45 -0.90 6.55 11.39
CA LEU A 45 0.40 7.22 11.30
C LEU A 45 1.21 6.80 10.07
N SER A 46 1.16 5.53 9.67
CA SER A 46 1.80 5.06 8.44
C SER A 46 1.24 5.75 7.20
N GLY A 47 -0.08 5.97 7.12
CA GLY A 47 -0.70 6.73 6.04
C GLY A 47 -0.29 8.20 6.03
N CYS A 48 -0.30 8.87 7.19
CA CYS A 48 0.15 10.26 7.32
C CYS A 48 1.61 10.43 6.89
N ARG A 49 2.50 9.54 7.36
CA ARG A 49 3.92 9.57 7.00
C ARG A 49 4.12 9.35 5.51
N LEU A 50 3.40 8.40 4.91
CA LEU A 50 3.47 8.14 3.47
C LEU A 50 3.08 9.39 2.67
N LEU A 51 1.96 10.02 3.02
CA LEU A 51 1.50 11.24 2.34
C LEU A 51 2.49 12.40 2.51
N HIS A 52 3.02 12.58 3.72
CA HIS A 52 4.04 13.60 3.99
C HIS A 52 5.32 13.36 3.17
N CYS A 53 5.77 12.10 3.06
CA CYS A 53 6.91 11.75 2.20
C CYS A 53 6.69 12.15 0.75
N LEU A 54 5.44 12.09 0.28
CA LEU A 54 5.07 12.38 -1.10
C LEU A 54 4.70 13.86 -1.32
N GLY A 55 4.74 14.69 -0.26
CA GLY A 55 4.40 16.11 -0.32
C GLY A 55 2.90 16.40 -0.37
N TYR A 56 2.06 15.48 0.12
CA TYR A 56 0.60 15.63 0.18
C TYR A 56 0.12 15.95 1.59
N SER A 57 -1.02 16.66 1.68
CA SER A 57 -1.67 16.95 2.97
C SER A 57 -2.18 15.66 3.63
N THR A 58 -2.08 15.58 4.97
CA THR A 58 -2.59 14.45 5.75
C THR A 58 -4.00 14.69 6.31
N THR A 59 -4.48 15.94 6.31
CA THR A 59 -5.70 16.33 7.03
C THR A 59 -6.94 15.54 6.59
N GLU A 60 -7.21 15.51 5.28
CA GLU A 60 -8.37 14.80 4.74
C GLU A 60 -8.27 13.28 4.94
N PHE A 61 -7.04 12.75 4.89
CA PHE A 61 -6.76 11.35 5.17
C PHE A 61 -7.09 11.00 6.62
N GLU A 62 -6.64 11.80 7.58
CA GLU A 62 -6.88 11.57 9.01
C GLU A 62 -8.37 11.61 9.34
N GLU A 63 -9.10 12.60 8.83
CA GLU A 63 -10.55 12.69 8.99
C GLU A 63 -11.27 11.47 8.40
N SER A 64 -10.90 11.08 7.17
CA SER A 64 -11.53 9.96 6.48
C SER A 64 -11.19 8.62 7.13
N TYR A 65 -9.96 8.46 7.65
CA TYR A 65 -9.54 7.30 8.42
C TYR A 65 -10.34 7.19 9.72
N GLY A 66 -10.50 8.30 10.45
CA GLY A 66 -11.31 8.37 11.65
C GLY A 66 -12.77 8.01 11.41
N ARG A 67 -13.37 8.51 10.32
CA ARG A 67 -14.74 8.14 9.90
C ARG A 67 -14.87 6.64 9.60
N LEU A 68 -13.93 6.07 8.84
CA LEU A 68 -13.93 4.63 8.54
C LEU A 68 -13.80 3.78 9.81
N MET A 69 -12.87 4.13 10.71
CA MET A 69 -12.71 3.39 11.96
C MET A 69 -13.95 3.51 12.85
N SER A 70 -14.54 4.70 12.97
CA SER A 70 -15.79 4.90 13.72
C SER A 70 -16.93 4.03 13.18
N PHE A 71 -17.07 3.96 11.86
CA PHE A 71 -18.02 3.07 11.20
C PHE A 71 -17.75 1.60 11.51
N VAL A 72 -16.50 1.13 11.37
CA VAL A 72 -16.11 -0.26 11.67
C VAL A 72 -16.43 -0.64 13.11
N HIS A 73 -16.09 0.21 14.07
CA HIS A 73 -16.41 -0.01 15.49
C HIS A 73 -17.91 -0.08 15.78
N THR A 74 -18.69 0.73 15.08
CA THR A 74 -20.15 0.74 15.21
C THR A 74 -20.74 -0.54 14.64
N GLN A 75 -20.34 -0.93 13.43
CA GLN A 75 -20.83 -2.11 12.74
C GLN A 75 -20.43 -3.41 13.43
N ARG A 76 -19.24 -3.48 14.06
CA ARG A 76 -18.79 -4.68 14.80
C ARG A 76 -19.72 -5.05 15.97
N LYS A 77 -20.46 -4.10 16.52
CA LYS A 77 -21.40 -4.30 17.63
C LYS A 77 -22.80 -4.72 17.18
N LEU A 78 -23.09 -4.60 15.88
CA LEU A 78 -24.43 -4.88 15.33
C LEU A 78 -24.55 -6.34 14.87
N PRO A 79 -25.70 -6.99 15.09
CA PRO A 79 -25.92 -8.37 14.66
C PRO A 79 -26.02 -8.51 13.13
N ASN A 80 -26.49 -7.47 12.43
CA ASN A 80 -26.56 -7.41 10.97
C ASN A 80 -25.51 -6.41 10.46
N ASN A 81 -24.23 -6.79 10.44
CA ASN A 81 -23.20 -5.86 10.00
C ASN A 81 -23.27 -5.65 8.48
N MET A 82 -23.30 -4.40 8.05
CA MET A 82 -23.33 -4.04 6.61
C MET A 82 -22.01 -4.42 5.92
N ILE A 83 -20.93 -4.49 6.70
CA ILE A 83 -19.58 -4.85 6.27
C ILE A 83 -19.58 -6.23 5.58
N THR A 84 -20.14 -7.24 6.22
CA THR A 84 -20.12 -8.62 5.68
C THR A 84 -20.90 -8.68 4.38
N GLU A 85 -22.07 -8.05 4.33
CA GLU A 85 -22.90 -8.06 3.13
C GLU A 85 -22.19 -7.42 1.93
N GLU A 86 -21.62 -6.23 2.12
CA GLU A 86 -20.90 -5.54 1.04
C GLU A 86 -19.65 -6.29 0.60
N LEU A 87 -18.86 -6.81 1.55
CA LEU A 87 -17.61 -7.50 1.24
C LEU A 87 -17.86 -8.87 0.59
N VAL A 88 -18.90 -9.59 0.99
CA VAL A 88 -19.32 -10.83 0.30
C VAL A 88 -19.78 -10.52 -1.12
N ALA A 89 -20.50 -9.42 -1.35
CA ALA A 89 -20.87 -8.98 -2.70
C ALA A 89 -19.65 -8.60 -3.56
N LYS A 90 -18.53 -8.19 -2.93
CA LYS A 90 -17.22 -7.99 -3.58
C LYS A 90 -16.40 -9.28 -3.74
N GLY A 91 -16.94 -10.44 -3.37
CA GLY A 91 -16.29 -11.74 -3.51
C GLY A 91 -15.35 -12.12 -2.36
N ILE A 92 -15.32 -11.35 -1.28
CA ILE A 92 -14.53 -11.67 -0.08
C ILE A 92 -15.24 -12.77 0.70
N LYS A 93 -14.59 -13.92 0.82
CA LYS A 93 -15.19 -15.13 1.40
C LYS A 93 -15.08 -15.19 2.93
N VAL A 94 -14.05 -14.57 3.49
CA VAL A 94 -13.77 -14.56 4.93
C VAL A 94 -13.51 -13.12 5.35
N ILE A 95 -14.26 -12.62 6.32
CA ILE A 95 -14.08 -11.27 6.86
C ILE A 95 -13.00 -11.33 7.94
N ASN A 96 -11.74 -11.27 7.52
CA ASN A 96 -10.58 -11.21 8.40
C ASN A 96 -9.67 -10.05 7.97
N PHE A 97 -8.83 -9.55 8.88
CA PHE A 97 -7.90 -8.47 8.59
C PHE A 97 -7.03 -8.73 7.35
N TYR A 98 -6.55 -9.97 7.16
CA TYR A 98 -5.77 -10.30 5.97
C TYR A 98 -6.60 -10.13 4.69
N ASP A 99 -7.79 -10.73 4.64
CA ASP A 99 -8.62 -10.70 3.44
C ASP A 99 -9.08 -9.29 3.07
N VAL A 100 -9.45 -8.49 4.07
CA VAL A 100 -9.98 -7.14 3.84
C VAL A 100 -8.87 -6.12 3.67
N VAL A 101 -7.96 -6.00 4.64
CA VAL A 101 -6.97 -4.92 4.66
C VAL A 101 -5.75 -5.29 3.81
N VAL A 102 -5.24 -6.51 3.93
CA VAL A 102 -4.02 -6.90 3.21
C VAL A 102 -4.33 -7.22 1.75
N ASP A 103 -5.27 -8.12 1.46
CA ASP A 103 -5.52 -8.57 0.09
C ASP A 103 -6.40 -7.56 -0.68
N TYR A 104 -7.62 -7.32 -0.20
CA TYR A 104 -8.58 -6.46 -0.91
C TYR A 104 -8.20 -4.98 -0.93
N MET A 105 -7.69 -4.41 0.16
CA MET A 105 -7.35 -2.98 0.17
C MET A 105 -5.92 -2.71 -0.31
N LEU A 106 -4.92 -3.35 0.30
CA LEU A 106 -3.51 -3.00 0.07
C LEU A 106 -2.94 -3.64 -1.20
N LEU A 107 -3.05 -4.97 -1.36
CA LEU A 107 -2.48 -5.68 -2.50
C LEU A 107 -3.20 -5.37 -3.80
N ASP A 108 -4.52 -5.31 -3.80
CA ASP A 108 -5.32 -4.89 -4.97
C ASP A 108 -4.89 -3.49 -5.45
N SER A 109 -4.74 -2.53 -4.54
CA SER A 109 -4.30 -1.18 -4.87
C SER A 109 -2.87 -1.16 -5.44
N LEU A 110 -1.93 -1.93 -4.86
CA LEU A 110 -0.56 -1.99 -5.36
C LEU A 110 -0.44 -2.70 -6.72
N GLU A 111 -1.31 -3.68 -6.99
CA GLU A 111 -1.42 -4.37 -8.28
C GLU A 111 -1.96 -3.43 -9.35
N LEU A 112 -3.05 -2.70 -9.05
CA LEU A 112 -3.62 -1.69 -9.94
C LEU A 112 -2.61 -0.60 -10.31
N LEU A 113 -1.75 -0.20 -9.37
CA LEU A 113 -0.69 0.78 -9.62
C LEU A 113 0.50 0.20 -10.40
N SER A 114 0.68 -1.12 -10.38
CA SER A 114 1.75 -1.80 -11.13
C SER A 114 1.37 -2.04 -12.60
N ASP A 115 0.08 -2.15 -12.89
CA ASP A 115 -0.49 -2.27 -14.24
C ASP A 115 -1.63 -1.27 -14.47
N PRO A 116 -1.32 0.04 -14.57
CA PRO A 116 -2.34 1.07 -14.69
C PRO A 116 -2.99 1.09 -16.09
N PRO A 117 -4.23 1.59 -16.22
CA PRO A 117 -4.91 1.76 -17.50
C PRO A 117 -4.11 2.59 -18.53
N SER A 118 -4.29 2.30 -19.82
CA SER A 118 -3.60 2.99 -20.91
C SER A 118 -3.84 4.50 -20.94
N SER A 119 -5.03 4.95 -20.53
CA SER A 119 -5.39 6.37 -20.38
C SER A 119 -4.51 7.08 -19.36
N VAL A 120 -4.29 6.46 -18.20
CA VAL A 120 -3.40 6.96 -17.14
C VAL A 120 -1.95 7.00 -17.62
N LEU A 121 -1.51 5.96 -18.33
CA LEU A 121 -0.15 5.90 -18.88
C LEU A 121 0.10 6.97 -19.94
N SER A 122 -0.89 7.24 -20.78
CA SER A 122 -0.77 8.21 -21.87
C SER A 122 -0.52 9.63 -21.34
N VAL A 123 -1.16 10.00 -20.23
CA VAL A 123 -0.96 11.30 -19.58
C VAL A 123 0.37 11.34 -18.81
N THR A 124 0.64 10.34 -17.98
CA THR A 124 1.82 10.33 -17.09
C THR A 124 3.14 10.26 -17.86
N ARG A 125 3.17 9.48 -18.95
CA ARG A 125 4.34 9.30 -19.82
C ARG A 125 4.50 10.39 -20.87
N HIS A 126 3.55 11.31 -21.03
CA HIS A 126 3.66 12.37 -22.03
C HIS A 126 4.79 13.35 -21.67
N ARG A 127 5.82 13.44 -22.50
CA ARG A 127 7.00 14.28 -22.22
C ARG A 127 6.72 15.78 -22.29
N TRP A 128 5.69 16.18 -23.05
CA TRP A 128 5.39 17.60 -23.28
C TRP A 128 4.34 18.17 -22.31
N LEU A 129 3.73 17.34 -21.45
CA LEU A 129 2.83 17.83 -20.42
C LEU A 129 3.62 18.24 -19.19
N SER A 130 3.25 19.37 -18.59
CA SER A 130 3.84 19.82 -17.33
C SER A 130 3.46 18.88 -16.19
N ASP A 131 4.33 18.80 -15.18
CA ASP A 131 4.09 17.94 -14.02
C ASP A 131 2.83 18.33 -13.26
N ASN A 132 2.54 19.64 -13.16
CA ASN A 132 1.30 20.12 -12.57
C ASN A 132 0.07 19.64 -13.34
N PHE A 133 0.11 19.67 -14.67
CA PHE A 133 -0.98 19.16 -15.49
C PHE A 133 -1.19 17.65 -15.27
N LYS A 134 -0.09 16.87 -15.23
CA LYS A 134 -0.15 15.43 -14.97
C LYS A 134 -0.76 15.11 -13.60
N ARG A 135 -0.41 15.86 -12.55
CA ARG A 135 -1.00 15.73 -11.21
C ARG A 135 -2.50 15.95 -11.25
N VAL A 136 -2.94 17.08 -11.79
CA VAL A 136 -4.37 17.43 -11.90
C VAL A 136 -5.15 16.39 -12.70
N ALA A 137 -4.58 15.88 -13.78
CA ALA A 137 -5.20 14.84 -14.60
C ALA A 137 -5.31 13.50 -13.85
N LEU A 138 -4.28 13.11 -13.09
CA LEU A 138 -4.33 11.93 -12.23
C LEU A 138 -5.40 12.07 -11.14
N ASP A 139 -5.44 13.21 -10.45
CA ASP A 139 -6.43 13.51 -9.43
C ASP A 139 -7.86 13.40 -10.00
N SER A 140 -8.08 14.01 -11.17
CA SER A 140 -9.38 14.00 -11.87
C SER A 140 -9.79 12.60 -12.32
N THR A 141 -8.84 11.80 -12.82
CA THR A 141 -9.08 10.42 -13.25
C THR A 141 -9.48 9.55 -12.07
N ILE A 142 -8.72 9.62 -10.97
CA ILE A 142 -8.99 8.84 -9.75
C ILE A 142 -10.33 9.25 -9.14
N TRP A 143 -10.60 10.55 -9.06
CA TRP A 143 -11.89 11.07 -8.60
C TRP A 143 -13.06 10.49 -9.42
N THR A 144 -12.94 10.50 -10.74
CA THR A 144 -13.98 9.99 -11.65
C THR A 144 -14.23 8.50 -11.45
N ILE A 145 -13.16 7.69 -11.34
CA ILE A 145 -13.26 6.25 -11.04
C ILE A 145 -13.95 6.01 -9.70
N LEU A 146 -13.57 6.75 -8.65
CA LEU A 146 -14.18 6.60 -7.32
C LEU A 146 -15.63 7.06 -7.31
N LEU A 147 -15.96 8.13 -8.04
CA LEU A 147 -17.33 8.62 -8.19
C LEU A 147 -18.20 7.57 -8.88
N ALA A 148 -17.73 6.97 -9.97
CA ALA A 148 -18.42 5.88 -10.65
C ALA A 148 -18.63 4.67 -9.73
N LYS A 149 -17.58 4.23 -9.03
CA LYS A 149 -17.68 3.13 -8.04
C LYS A 149 -18.69 3.44 -6.93
N ARG A 150 -18.76 4.68 -6.43
CA ARG A 150 -19.74 5.10 -5.42
C ARG A 150 -21.18 5.04 -5.93
N LYS A 151 -21.44 5.41 -7.19
CA LYS A 151 -22.79 5.33 -7.78
C LYS A 151 -23.34 3.90 -7.86
N LEU A 152 -22.46 2.91 -7.92
CA LEU A 152 -22.81 1.49 -7.98
C LEU A 152 -22.96 0.84 -6.59
N LEU A 153 -22.76 1.60 -5.50
CA LEU A 153 -22.89 1.06 -4.16
C LEU A 153 -24.35 0.84 -3.76
N LYS A 154 -24.60 -0.31 -3.13
CA LYS A 154 -25.90 -0.61 -2.53
C LYS A 154 -26.23 0.36 -1.38
N TYR A 155 -25.23 0.69 -0.56
CA TYR A 155 -25.37 1.56 0.60
C TYR A 155 -24.55 2.83 0.41
N ALA A 156 -25.23 3.99 0.43
CA ALA A 156 -24.58 5.30 0.30
C ALA A 156 -23.64 5.64 1.48
N ASP A 157 -23.90 5.04 2.65
CA ASP A 157 -23.12 5.18 3.88
C ASP A 157 -22.68 3.79 4.39
N GLY A 158 -22.19 2.96 3.47
CA GLY A 158 -21.65 1.61 3.75
C GLY A 158 -20.14 1.61 4.00
N PHE A 159 -19.59 0.42 4.26
CA PHE A 159 -18.15 0.21 4.37
C PHE A 159 -17.43 0.68 3.11
N CYS A 160 -17.94 0.29 1.94
CA CYS A 160 -17.34 0.65 0.66
C CYS A 160 -17.36 2.16 0.42
N ALA A 161 -18.39 2.88 0.90
CA ALA A 161 -18.48 4.34 0.77
C ALA A 161 -17.40 5.05 1.60
N HIS A 162 -17.23 4.64 2.87
CA HIS A 162 -16.15 5.15 3.72
C HIS A 162 -14.77 4.76 3.18
N TYR A 163 -14.61 3.52 2.72
CA TYR A 163 -13.37 3.05 2.11
C TYR A 163 -13.00 3.86 0.86
N TYR A 164 -13.92 4.07 -0.08
CA TYR A 164 -13.66 4.88 -1.28
C TYR A 164 -13.44 6.36 -0.98
N THR A 165 -13.95 6.86 0.14
CA THR A 165 -13.62 8.20 0.62
C THR A 165 -12.16 8.25 1.07
N LEU A 166 -11.74 7.31 1.91
CA LEU A 166 -10.35 7.19 2.35
C LEU A 166 -9.37 6.97 1.20
N VAL A 167 -9.70 6.08 0.26
CA VAL A 167 -8.87 5.81 -0.94
C VAL A 167 -8.64 7.06 -1.77
N GLY A 168 -9.65 7.93 -1.87
CA GLY A 168 -9.55 9.20 -2.60
C GLY A 168 -8.53 10.17 -2.03
N THR A 169 -8.22 10.08 -0.73
CA THR A 169 -7.29 11.02 -0.09
C THR A 169 -5.82 10.64 -0.27
N PHE A 170 -5.51 9.38 -0.62
CA PHE A 170 -4.11 8.92 -0.74
C PHE A 170 -3.75 8.28 -2.08
N SER A 171 -4.72 7.76 -2.83
CA SER A 171 -4.44 7.12 -4.12
C SER A 171 -3.80 8.06 -5.14
N PRO A 172 -4.15 9.36 -5.21
CA PRO A 172 -3.46 10.26 -6.14
C PRO A 172 -1.99 10.46 -5.79
N ALA A 173 -1.66 10.53 -4.50
CA ALA A 173 -0.28 10.57 -4.05
C ALA A 173 0.49 9.31 -4.45
N LEU A 174 -0.10 8.14 -4.25
CA LEU A 174 0.49 6.87 -4.67
C LEU A 174 0.64 6.77 -6.19
N ALA A 175 -0.38 7.14 -6.96
CA ALA A 175 -0.33 7.14 -8.41
C ALA A 175 0.76 8.09 -8.93
N TRP A 176 0.86 9.29 -8.35
CA TRP A 176 1.97 10.19 -8.65
C TRP A 176 3.31 9.59 -8.28
N GLY A 177 3.43 8.98 -7.10
CA GLY A 177 4.68 8.36 -6.66
C GLY A 177 5.13 7.20 -7.55
N PHE A 178 4.22 6.32 -7.97
CA PHE A 178 4.59 5.18 -8.81
C PHE A 178 4.76 5.53 -10.31
N LEU A 179 3.94 6.45 -10.84
CA LEU A 179 3.81 6.69 -12.28
C LEU A 179 4.33 8.06 -12.72
N GLY A 180 4.52 8.99 -11.77
CA GLY A 180 5.02 10.33 -12.04
C GLY A 180 6.52 10.35 -12.31
N PRO A 181 7.04 11.50 -12.78
CA PRO A 181 8.46 11.67 -13.11
C PRO A 181 9.36 11.95 -11.90
N ASP A 182 8.81 12.07 -10.69
CA ASP A 182 9.57 12.38 -9.47
C ASP A 182 10.31 11.15 -8.93
N GLU A 183 11.65 11.14 -9.07
CA GLU A 183 12.50 10.03 -8.65
C GLU A 183 12.49 9.76 -7.14
N ASN A 184 12.32 10.80 -6.31
CA ASN A 184 12.27 10.65 -4.85
C ASN A 184 10.94 10.00 -4.44
N ALA A 185 9.82 10.47 -5.01
CA ALA A 185 8.52 9.88 -4.80
C ALA A 185 8.45 8.42 -5.28
N GLN A 186 9.06 8.12 -6.42
CA GLN A 186 9.17 6.77 -6.96
C GLN A 186 10.01 5.84 -6.10
N ARG A 187 11.14 6.33 -5.59
CA ARG A 187 11.98 5.58 -4.64
C ARG A 187 11.21 5.28 -3.36
N ALA A 188 10.54 6.27 -2.78
CA ALA A 188 9.74 6.10 -1.56
C ALA A 188 8.63 5.06 -1.74
N CYS A 189 7.86 5.14 -2.83
CA CYS A 189 6.80 4.20 -3.15
C CYS A 189 7.32 2.77 -3.43
N SER A 190 8.46 2.67 -4.12
CA SER A 190 9.11 1.37 -4.39
C SER A 190 9.56 0.69 -3.10
N ARG A 191 10.22 1.43 -2.20
CA ARG A 191 10.63 0.90 -0.89
C ARG A 191 9.45 0.54 0.00
N PHE A 192 8.37 1.33 -0.04
CA PHE A 192 7.12 0.98 0.63
C PHE A 192 6.58 -0.36 0.15
N ARG A 193 6.42 -0.52 -1.17
CA ARG A 193 5.95 -1.78 -1.79
C ARG A 193 6.86 -2.97 -1.46
N GLU A 194 8.17 -2.79 -1.53
CA GLU A 194 9.15 -3.83 -1.19
C GLU A 194 9.03 -4.27 0.28
N THR A 195 8.81 -3.32 1.18
CA THR A 195 8.67 -3.60 2.63
C THR A 195 7.38 -4.34 2.93
N VAL A 196 6.27 -3.97 2.30
CA VAL A 196 5.01 -4.72 2.36
C VAL A 196 5.22 -6.16 1.85
N ASN A 197 5.84 -6.31 0.68
CA ASN A 197 6.09 -7.64 0.11
C ASN A 197 7.05 -8.49 0.96
N ALA A 198 8.05 -7.87 1.59
CA ALA A 198 8.95 -8.57 2.51
C ALA A 198 8.19 -9.08 3.75
N PHE A 199 7.37 -8.23 4.38
CA PHE A 199 6.51 -8.62 5.49
C PHE A 199 5.60 -9.79 5.12
N LEU A 200 4.94 -9.73 3.95
CA LEU A 200 4.04 -10.79 3.50
C LEU A 200 4.76 -12.10 3.23
N ARG A 201 5.99 -12.09 2.70
CA ARG A 201 6.77 -13.31 2.56
C ARG A 201 7.15 -13.88 3.91
N GLU A 202 7.65 -13.05 4.82
CA GLU A 202 8.04 -13.47 6.17
C GLU A 202 6.86 -14.05 6.96
N ALA A 203 5.65 -13.51 6.79
CA ALA A 203 4.44 -14.01 7.44
C ALA A 203 4.06 -15.45 6.98
N PHE A 204 4.57 -15.92 5.84
CA PHE A 204 4.30 -17.27 5.34
C PHE A 204 5.49 -18.22 5.52
N VAL A 205 6.60 -17.77 6.12
CA VAL A 205 7.75 -18.63 6.44
C VAL A 205 7.46 -19.38 7.74
N CYS A 206 7.56 -20.71 7.69
CA CYS A 206 7.54 -21.55 8.89
C CYS A 206 8.91 -21.54 9.55
N ARG A 207 8.96 -21.37 10.88
CA ARG A 207 10.20 -21.54 11.63
C ARG A 207 10.52 -23.03 11.71
N ASP A 208 11.60 -23.46 11.06
CA ASP A 208 12.10 -24.82 11.21
C ASP A 208 12.54 -25.06 12.66
N SER A 209 12.02 -26.12 13.28
CA SER A 209 12.47 -26.61 14.60
C SER A 209 13.68 -27.57 14.49
N THR A 210 14.27 -27.74 13.30
CA THR A 210 15.42 -28.64 13.09
C THR A 210 16.56 -27.96 12.33
N PRO A 211 17.83 -28.09 12.79
CA PRO A 211 18.99 -27.59 12.07
C PRO A 211 19.39 -28.56 10.95
N THR A 212 18.48 -28.91 10.02
CA THR A 212 18.81 -29.84 8.93
C THR A 212 18.27 -29.45 7.55
N CYS A 213 17.68 -28.27 7.37
CA CYS A 213 17.34 -27.77 6.04
C CYS A 213 18.14 -26.53 5.59
N SER A 214 19.37 -26.39 6.08
CA SER A 214 20.34 -25.44 5.51
C SER A 214 21.19 -26.12 4.43
N ARG A 215 20.58 -26.47 3.28
CA ARG A 215 21.37 -26.71 2.05
C ARG A 215 20.65 -26.60 0.70
N THR A 216 19.35 -26.27 0.66
CA THR A 216 18.61 -26.30 -0.63
C THR A 216 18.08 -24.96 -1.11
N MET A 217 18.47 -23.84 -0.50
CA MET A 217 18.14 -22.49 -1.02
C MET A 217 19.24 -21.92 -1.94
N ALA A 218 20.48 -22.42 -1.87
CA ALA A 218 21.59 -21.97 -2.72
C ALA A 218 21.76 -22.77 -4.02
N ALA A 219 21.06 -23.92 -4.17
CA ALA A 219 21.24 -24.84 -5.29
C ALA A 219 20.14 -24.76 -6.37
N ALA A 220 19.08 -23.98 -6.16
CA ALA A 220 17.95 -23.88 -7.11
C ALA A 220 18.09 -22.74 -8.14
N LEU A 221 19.15 -21.93 -8.07
CA LEU A 221 19.42 -20.82 -9.02
C LEU A 221 20.33 -21.21 -10.19
N SER A 222 20.28 -22.46 -10.65
CA SER A 222 20.95 -22.83 -11.90
C SER A 222 20.25 -23.96 -12.63
N LYS A 223 19.27 -23.61 -13.48
CA LYS A 223 19.20 -23.93 -14.93
C LYS A 223 17.78 -23.69 -15.46
N PRO A 224 17.64 -23.16 -16.68
CA PRO A 224 16.36 -23.09 -17.37
C PRO A 224 16.12 -24.41 -18.10
N ASP A 225 14.89 -24.93 -18.08
CA ASP A 225 14.45 -25.84 -19.13
C ASP A 225 13.01 -25.51 -19.55
N ASN A 226 12.87 -25.42 -20.88
CA ASN A 226 11.71 -25.00 -21.63
C ASN A 226 10.59 -26.06 -21.66
N ASN A 227 9.38 -25.55 -21.95
CA ASN A 227 8.20 -26.23 -22.47
C ASN A 227 7.48 -27.25 -21.57
N VAL A 228 6.29 -26.86 -21.09
CA VAL A 228 5.01 -27.41 -21.62
C VAL A 228 3.93 -26.33 -21.48
N ALA A 229 3.40 -25.88 -22.61
CA ALA A 229 2.15 -25.14 -22.69
C ALA A 229 0.97 -26.13 -22.57
N ALA A 230 0.00 -25.82 -21.71
CA ALA A 230 -1.37 -26.35 -21.84
C ALA A 230 -2.36 -25.45 -21.08
N ASN A 231 -3.04 -24.63 -21.88
CA ASN A 231 -4.31 -23.93 -21.67
C ASN A 231 -5.10 -24.28 -20.40
N ILE A 232 -5.33 -23.25 -19.58
CA ILE A 232 -6.58 -23.13 -18.82
C ILE A 232 -7.10 -21.72 -19.10
N THR A 233 -8.27 -21.68 -19.74
CA THR A 233 -8.99 -20.49 -20.15
C THR A 233 -9.24 -19.56 -18.97
N ASP A 234 -8.74 -18.35 -19.15
CA ASP A 234 -8.94 -17.17 -18.33
C ASP A 234 -10.43 -16.78 -18.33
N ARG A 235 -10.99 -16.60 -17.14
CA ARG A 235 -12.25 -15.86 -16.95
C ARG A 235 -11.89 -14.64 -16.13
N THR A 236 -11.31 -13.68 -16.82
CA THR A 236 -10.95 -12.35 -16.34
C THR A 236 -12.23 -11.55 -16.08
N LEU A 237 -12.40 -11.09 -14.85
CA LEU A 237 -13.36 -10.04 -14.46
C LEU A 237 -12.74 -8.67 -14.78
N THR A 238 -12.42 -8.44 -16.06
CA THR A 238 -11.98 -7.13 -16.58
C THR A 238 -13.14 -6.28 -17.11
N GLY A 239 -14.33 -6.87 -17.28
CA GLY A 239 -15.47 -6.24 -17.95
C GLY A 239 -16.01 -4.98 -17.27
N ASP A 240 -15.98 -4.90 -15.93
CA ASP A 240 -16.56 -3.75 -15.21
C ASP A 240 -15.67 -2.51 -15.31
N THR A 241 -14.35 -2.67 -15.54
CA THR A 241 -13.43 -1.53 -15.64
C THR A 241 -13.40 -0.98 -17.06
N GLU A 242 -13.44 -1.85 -18.09
CA GLU A 242 -13.47 -1.44 -19.50
C GLU A 242 -14.77 -0.70 -19.86
N GLN A 243 -15.94 -1.18 -19.42
CA GLN A 243 -17.22 -0.48 -19.64
C GLN A 243 -17.26 0.91 -19.01
N LEU A 244 -16.64 1.08 -17.85
CA LEU A 244 -16.55 2.38 -17.17
C LEU A 244 -15.62 3.37 -17.89
N PHE A 245 -14.61 2.88 -18.61
CA PHE A 245 -13.74 3.71 -19.42
C PHE A 245 -14.40 4.15 -20.74
N ASP A 246 -15.22 3.29 -21.35
CA ASP A 246 -16.04 3.65 -22.52
C ASP A 246 -17.08 4.74 -22.15
N GLU A 247 -17.70 4.63 -20.97
CA GLU A 247 -18.60 5.68 -20.44
C GLU A 247 -17.86 7.00 -20.12
N MET A 248 -16.60 6.91 -19.71
CA MET A 248 -15.75 8.07 -19.42
C MET A 248 -15.34 8.81 -20.70
N GLU A 249 -14.98 8.08 -21.77
CA GLU A 249 -14.70 8.66 -23.09
C GLU A 249 -15.95 9.35 -23.67
N ALA A 250 -17.14 8.76 -23.49
CA ALA A 250 -18.41 9.37 -23.90
C ALA A 250 -18.72 10.66 -23.14
N LEU A 251 -18.44 10.73 -21.83
CA LEU A 251 -18.63 11.93 -21.01
C LEU A 251 -17.62 13.04 -21.34
N GLU A 252 -16.39 12.67 -21.70
CA GLU A 252 -15.35 13.63 -22.08
C GLU A 252 -15.54 14.16 -23.52
N LEU A 253 -16.17 13.38 -24.39
CA LEU A 253 -16.71 13.84 -25.69
C LEU A 253 -17.89 14.80 -25.52
N ALA A 254 -18.85 14.48 -24.64
CA ALA A 254 -19.98 15.36 -24.35
C ALA A 254 -19.53 16.72 -23.77
N ARG A 255 -18.44 16.74 -22.98
CA ARG A 255 -17.88 17.98 -22.42
C ARG A 255 -17.18 18.86 -23.46
N ARG A 256 -16.71 18.30 -24.59
CA ARG A 256 -16.13 19.07 -25.69
C ARG A 256 -17.19 19.72 -26.59
N GLU A 257 -18.38 19.14 -26.66
CA GLU A 257 -19.51 19.69 -27.43
C GLU A 257 -20.18 20.89 -26.74
N ASP A 258 -20.07 21.01 -25.41
CA ASP A 258 -20.58 22.16 -24.64
C ASP A 258 -19.67 23.41 -24.66
N THR A 259 -18.53 23.38 -25.34
CA THR A 259 -17.60 24.53 -25.45
C THR A 259 -17.67 25.30 -26.76
N HIS A 260 -18.67 25.06 -27.61
CA HIS A 260 -18.77 25.72 -28.91
C HIS A 260 -19.83 26.83 -28.98
N LEU A 261 -19.87 27.75 -28.01
CA LEU A 261 -20.56 29.04 -28.12
C LEU A 261 -19.86 30.08 -27.24
N ASP A 262 -18.81 30.73 -27.72
CA ASP A 262 -18.80 32.19 -27.88
C ASP A 262 -17.60 32.61 -28.74
N ASP A 263 -17.90 33.34 -29.79
CA ASP A 263 -16.99 33.85 -30.81
C ASP A 263 -16.96 35.35 -30.61
N SER A 264 -15.84 35.93 -30.20
CA SER A 264 -15.55 37.38 -30.29
C SER A 264 -14.07 37.66 -29.99
N ASP A 265 -13.32 37.88 -31.08
CA ASP A 265 -12.22 38.81 -31.28
C ASP A 265 -11.52 39.45 -30.06
N GLU A 266 -10.19 39.33 -29.99
CA GLU A 266 -9.33 40.52 -30.12
C GLU A 266 -7.86 40.13 -30.45
N VAL A 267 -7.29 40.97 -31.30
CA VAL A 267 -5.96 40.91 -31.93
C VAL A 267 -4.94 41.55 -30.98
N ASP A 268 -3.77 40.94 -30.78
CA ASP A 268 -2.55 41.74 -30.55
C ASP A 268 -1.28 41.00 -30.97
N GLU A 269 -0.47 41.71 -31.75
CA GLU A 269 0.81 41.34 -32.35
C GLU A 269 1.94 41.79 -31.41
N GLY A 270 2.97 40.95 -31.20
CA GLY A 270 4.09 41.29 -30.33
C GLY A 270 5.24 40.32 -30.44
N ASP A 271 6.01 40.49 -31.53
CA ASP A 271 7.36 39.98 -31.75
C ASP A 271 8.30 40.37 -30.58
N ASP A 272 9.13 39.43 -30.12
CA ASP A 272 10.53 39.76 -29.85
C ASP A 272 11.40 38.49 -29.72
N SER A 273 12.27 38.36 -30.71
CA SER A 273 13.44 37.50 -30.74
C SER A 273 14.42 37.81 -29.59
N SER A 274 15.09 36.80 -29.05
CA SER A 274 16.57 36.80 -28.99
C SER A 274 17.16 35.48 -28.50
N THR A 275 18.02 34.96 -29.37
CA THR A 275 18.96 33.85 -29.22
C THR A 275 20.19 34.31 -28.44
N VAL A 276 20.69 33.54 -27.47
CA VAL A 276 22.14 33.53 -27.15
C VAL A 276 22.60 32.10 -26.85
N ILE A 277 23.48 31.63 -27.73
CA ILE A 277 24.35 30.46 -27.61
C ILE A 277 25.60 30.89 -26.84
N CYS A 278 26.07 30.10 -25.86
CA CYS A 278 27.49 29.98 -25.57
C CYS A 278 27.86 28.60 -25.01
N ARG A 279 28.92 28.03 -25.60
CA ARG A 279 29.51 26.71 -25.35
C ARG A 279 30.46 26.72 -24.14
N SER A 280 30.47 25.56 -23.47
CA SER A 280 31.62 24.74 -23.03
C SER A 280 32.92 25.42 -22.55
N SER A 281 33.32 25.05 -21.33
CA SER A 281 34.72 24.84 -20.97
C SER A 281 34.85 23.69 -19.97
N ASN A 282 35.72 22.74 -20.33
CA ASN A 282 36.19 21.62 -19.52
C ASN A 282 37.03 22.11 -18.34
N ALA A 283 36.93 21.43 -17.21
CA ALA A 283 38.08 21.11 -16.35
C ALA A 283 37.72 19.90 -15.47
N ALA A 284 38.46 18.81 -15.69
CA ALA A 284 38.58 17.72 -14.74
C ALA A 284 39.47 18.19 -13.58
N ASP A 285 39.15 17.78 -12.36
CA ASP A 285 40.15 17.53 -11.32
C ASP A 285 39.59 16.54 -10.29
N ASP A 286 40.23 15.37 -10.26
CA ASP A 286 40.13 14.34 -9.24
C ASP A 286 40.79 14.82 -7.95
N LEU A 287 40.09 14.79 -6.81
CA LEU A 287 40.76 14.62 -5.50
C LEU A 287 39.88 13.81 -4.53
N ASN A 288 40.32 12.55 -4.34
CA ASN A 288 39.99 11.69 -3.22
C ASN A 288 40.34 12.35 -1.89
N HIS A 289 39.39 12.40 -0.95
CA HIS A 289 39.72 12.34 0.48
C HIS A 289 38.65 11.56 1.24
N ALA A 290 39.03 10.35 1.63
CA ALA A 290 38.37 9.58 2.67
C ALA A 290 38.56 10.30 4.02
N SER A 291 37.46 10.54 4.72
CA SER A 291 37.47 10.89 6.15
C SER A 291 36.32 10.15 6.84
N THR A 292 36.70 9.06 7.49
CA THR A 292 35.97 8.36 8.55
C THR A 292 35.58 9.34 9.66
N SER A 293 34.28 9.49 9.95
CA SER A 293 33.80 10.04 11.21
C SER A 293 32.83 9.06 11.87
N SER A 294 33.30 8.49 12.97
CA SER A 294 32.60 7.63 13.92
C SER A 294 31.35 8.32 14.51
N LEU A 295 30.18 7.70 14.32
CA LEU A 295 28.95 7.98 15.06
C LEU A 295 28.75 6.93 16.19
N PRO A 296 28.16 7.31 17.33
CA PRO A 296 28.06 6.46 18.51
C PRO A 296 26.99 5.36 18.35
N PRO A 297 27.11 4.23 19.08
CA PRO A 297 26.20 3.10 18.94
C PRO A 297 24.89 3.35 19.72
N HIS A 298 23.76 3.40 19.01
CA HIS A 298 22.43 3.26 19.60
C HIS A 298 22.05 1.78 19.75
N PRO A 299 21.19 1.43 20.72
CA PRO A 299 21.08 0.06 21.22
C PRO A 299 20.53 -0.86 20.14
N SER A 300 21.41 -1.75 19.68
CA SER A 300 21.04 -2.85 18.82
C SER A 300 20.03 -3.74 19.54
N LEU A 301 18.87 -3.98 18.93
CA LEU A 301 18.17 -5.26 19.09
C LEU A 301 19.07 -6.37 18.51
N SER A 302 20.17 -6.69 19.20
CA SER A 302 21.11 -7.74 18.86
C SER A 302 20.69 -9.04 19.55
N GLY A 303 19.55 -9.57 19.12
CA GLY A 303 19.23 -10.98 19.26
C GLY A 303 19.25 -11.64 17.88
N PRO A 304 19.54 -12.95 17.76
CA PRO A 304 19.41 -13.64 16.48
C PRO A 304 17.98 -13.45 15.96
N ARG A 305 17.81 -12.79 14.79
CA ARG A 305 16.53 -12.69 14.10
C ARG A 305 16.05 -14.11 13.83
N LYS A 306 15.07 -14.51 14.61
CA LYS A 306 14.58 -15.87 14.68
C LYS A 306 13.61 -15.99 13.50
N LEU A 307 14.09 -16.49 12.36
CA LEU A 307 13.34 -16.43 11.08
C LEU A 307 12.07 -17.28 11.14
N GLY A 308 10.96 -16.77 10.62
CA GLY A 308 9.69 -17.48 10.47
C GLY A 308 8.81 -17.55 11.72
N LEU A 309 7.58 -18.00 11.51
CA LEU A 309 6.52 -18.16 12.51
C LEU A 309 6.40 -19.62 12.99
N ARG A 310 6.05 -19.82 14.26
CA ARG A 310 5.73 -21.14 14.81
C ARG A 310 4.28 -21.53 14.51
N TYR A 311 4.09 -22.49 13.60
CA TYR A 311 2.79 -23.09 13.28
C TYR A 311 2.45 -24.25 14.24
N THR A 312 2.56 -24.01 15.56
CA THR A 312 2.35 -25.01 16.62
C THR A 312 0.99 -24.84 17.30
N THR A 313 0.74 -23.66 17.87
CA THR A 313 -0.53 -23.26 18.49
C THR A 313 -0.94 -21.88 18.00
N VAL A 314 -2.23 -21.54 18.06
CA VAL A 314 -2.73 -20.22 17.65
C VAL A 314 -2.06 -19.10 18.47
N THR A 315 -1.87 -19.31 19.77
CA THR A 315 -1.23 -18.32 20.66
C THR A 315 0.24 -18.10 20.32
N GLU A 316 1.01 -19.16 20.05
CA GLU A 316 2.42 -19.01 19.63
C GLU A 316 2.54 -18.36 18.25
N LEU A 317 1.65 -18.71 17.33
CA LEU A 317 1.58 -18.10 16.00
C LEU A 317 1.19 -16.62 16.09
N ALA A 318 0.22 -16.27 16.93
CA ALA A 318 -0.20 -14.89 17.17
C ALA A 318 0.91 -14.06 17.80
N GLU A 319 1.65 -14.60 18.77
CA GLU A 319 2.81 -13.92 19.33
C GLU A 319 3.88 -13.66 18.27
N ASP A 320 4.28 -14.68 17.50
CA ASP A 320 5.29 -14.51 16.46
C ASP A 320 4.82 -13.53 15.36
N LEU A 321 3.54 -13.58 14.98
CA LEU A 321 2.94 -12.69 13.97
C LEU A 321 2.83 -11.25 14.48
N TYR A 322 2.47 -11.06 15.75
CA TYR A 322 2.43 -9.75 16.37
C TYR A 322 3.82 -9.13 16.43
N GLN A 323 4.84 -9.89 16.84
CA GLN A 323 6.23 -9.43 16.78
C GLN A 323 6.67 -9.07 15.35
N LEU A 324 6.25 -9.84 14.34
CA LEU A 324 6.52 -9.52 12.95
C LEU A 324 5.84 -8.21 12.50
N LEU A 325 4.60 -7.95 12.93
CA LEU A 325 3.91 -6.67 12.73
C LEU A 325 4.66 -5.50 13.40
N LEU A 326 5.17 -5.70 14.63
CA LEU A 326 5.99 -4.68 15.31
C LEU A 326 7.23 -4.32 14.49
N ILE A 327 7.96 -5.33 14.01
CA ILE A 327 9.15 -5.12 13.18
C ILE A 327 8.78 -4.39 11.89
N PHE A 328 7.73 -4.85 11.20
CA PHE A 328 7.25 -4.24 9.97
C PHE A 328 6.90 -2.75 10.13
N THR A 329 6.16 -2.40 11.19
CA THR A 329 5.74 -1.02 11.44
C THR A 329 6.92 -0.10 11.80
N VAL A 330 7.94 -0.62 12.49
CA VAL A 330 9.19 0.11 12.76
C VAL A 330 9.97 0.32 11.47
N GLU A 331 10.08 -0.70 10.61
CA GLU A 331 10.77 -0.59 9.33
C GLU A 331 10.08 0.40 8.39
N LEU A 332 8.74 0.41 8.32
CA LEU A 332 7.99 1.44 7.58
C LEU A 332 8.29 2.85 8.08
N THR A 333 8.28 3.04 9.41
CA THR A 333 8.58 4.35 10.03
C THR A 333 10.00 4.81 9.67
N ARG A 334 10.96 3.89 9.72
CA ARG A 334 12.36 4.15 9.35
C ARG A 334 12.49 4.57 7.89
N ILE A 335 11.81 3.87 6.98
CA ILE A 335 11.82 4.19 5.55
C ILE A 335 11.24 5.57 5.31
N PHE A 336 10.04 5.85 5.83
CA PHE A 336 9.41 7.16 5.63
C PHE A 336 10.27 8.29 6.17
N ARG A 337 10.86 8.12 7.36
CA ARG A 337 11.77 9.12 7.94
C ARG A 337 12.99 9.38 7.05
N GLU A 338 13.56 8.32 6.49
CA GLU A 338 14.72 8.43 5.62
C GLU A 338 14.39 9.09 4.28
N GLU A 339 13.31 8.66 3.63
CA GLU A 339 12.89 9.21 2.34
C GLU A 339 12.44 10.68 2.47
N SER A 340 11.70 11.02 3.52
CA SER A 340 11.34 12.40 3.87
C SER A 340 12.57 13.30 4.05
N ARG A 341 13.61 12.78 4.72
CA ARG A 341 14.88 13.49 4.92
C ARG A 341 15.62 13.71 3.59
N ILE A 342 15.66 12.70 2.72
CA ILE A 342 16.27 12.78 1.38
C ILE A 342 15.52 13.80 0.51
N ALA A 343 14.19 13.84 0.60
CA ALA A 343 13.35 14.79 -0.12
C ALA A 343 13.41 16.24 0.43
N GLY A 344 14.15 16.49 1.52
CA GLY A 344 14.26 17.81 2.14
C GLY A 344 13.02 18.24 2.94
N ASN A 345 12.10 17.31 3.23
CA ASN A 345 10.87 17.54 3.99
C ASN A 345 10.81 16.58 5.20
N PRO A 346 11.62 16.80 6.25
CA PRO A 346 11.72 15.87 7.38
C PRO A 346 10.35 15.67 8.07
N ILE A 347 10.13 14.46 8.59
CA ILE A 347 8.93 14.11 9.36
C ILE A 347 8.90 14.92 10.66
N LEU A 348 7.71 15.37 11.07
CA LEU A 348 7.46 16.02 12.36
C LEU A 348 7.86 15.12 13.54
N ASP A 349 8.37 15.70 14.62
CA ASP A 349 8.86 14.94 15.78
C ASP A 349 7.80 14.01 16.38
N GLU A 350 6.54 14.45 16.40
CA GLU A 350 5.39 13.64 16.85
C GLU A 350 5.13 12.38 16.02
N TRP A 351 5.58 12.36 14.76
CA TRP A 351 5.43 11.22 13.86
C TRP A 351 6.73 10.45 13.71
N ALA A 352 7.84 10.87 14.33
CA ALA A 352 9.14 10.23 14.15
C ALA A 352 9.23 8.81 14.73
N VAL A 353 8.32 8.44 15.65
CA VAL A 353 8.31 7.16 16.36
C VAL A 353 6.89 6.60 16.44
N ASN A 354 6.75 5.27 16.45
CA ASN A 354 5.46 4.63 16.74
C ASN A 354 5.10 4.75 18.23
N PRO A 355 3.80 4.78 18.59
CA PRO A 355 3.38 4.60 19.97
C PRO A 355 3.93 3.28 20.54
N VAL A 356 4.13 3.24 21.86
CA VAL A 356 4.65 2.05 22.55
C VAL A 356 3.68 0.89 22.35
N ALA A 357 4.19 -0.22 21.81
CA ALA A 357 3.39 -1.40 21.55
C ALA A 357 2.98 -2.09 22.87
N PRO A 358 1.69 -2.40 23.06
CA PRO A 358 1.24 -3.20 24.18
C PRO A 358 1.71 -4.65 24.01
N LYS A 359 1.76 -5.39 25.13
CA LYS A 359 2.03 -6.83 25.11
C LYS A 359 0.77 -7.58 24.69
N LEU A 360 0.94 -8.63 23.91
CA LEU A 360 -0.12 -9.58 23.61
C LEU A 360 -0.35 -10.46 24.86
N ARG A 361 -1.59 -10.52 25.35
CA ARG A 361 -1.95 -11.41 26.46
C ARG A 361 -1.92 -12.86 26.00
N LEU A 362 -1.32 -13.71 26.81
CA LEU A 362 -1.25 -15.16 26.55
C LEU A 362 -2.49 -15.87 27.09
N ALA A 363 -2.89 -16.98 26.46
CA ALA A 363 -4.09 -17.74 26.82
C ALA A 363 -4.18 -18.09 28.32
N THR A 364 -3.05 -18.29 29.00
CA THR A 364 -2.96 -18.57 30.44
C THR A 364 -3.33 -17.38 31.32
N GLU A 365 -3.19 -16.15 30.82
CA GLU A 365 -3.47 -14.92 31.57
C GLU A 365 -4.97 -14.57 31.57
N PHE A 366 -5.73 -15.03 30.57
CA PHE A 366 -7.19 -14.89 30.54
C PHE A 366 -7.88 -15.70 31.65
N GLN A 367 -7.24 -16.76 32.15
CA GLN A 367 -7.80 -17.61 33.22
C GLN A 367 -7.65 -16.99 34.62
N HIS A 368 -6.74 -16.04 34.81
CA HIS A 368 -6.51 -15.39 36.12
C HIS A 368 -7.29 -14.07 36.31
N GLY A 369 -8.00 -13.59 35.28
CA GLY A 369 -8.83 -12.37 35.34
C GLY A 369 -10.22 -12.54 35.95
N PHE A 370 -10.62 -13.78 36.28
CA PHE A 370 -11.86 -14.08 36.98
C PHE A 370 -11.53 -14.79 38.31
N GLN A 371 -11.18 -14.00 39.32
CA GLN A 371 -11.46 -14.40 40.71
C GLN A 371 -12.55 -13.46 41.24
N PRO A 372 -13.61 -14.01 41.88
CA PRO A 372 -14.82 -13.29 42.24
C PRO A 372 -14.63 -12.19 43.28
#